data_AF-A0A7X7V7I0-F1
#
_entry.id   AF-A0A7X7V7I0-F1
#
_cell.length_a   1.000
_cell.length_b   1.000
_cell.length_c   1.000
_cell.angle_alpha   90.00
_cell.angle_beta   90.00
_cell.angle_gamma   90.00
#
_symmetry.space_group_name_H-M   'P 1'
#
loop_
_entity.id
_entity.type
_entity.pdbx_description
1 polymer ?
#
loop_
_entity_poly.entity_id
_entity_poly.type
_entity_poly.pdbx_seq_one_letter_code
_entity_poly.pdbx_strand_id
1 'polypeptide(L)'
;MAQRPGASWRRAGFPYVREVVAADATLRADIETARALGISLRRFLGWEPRTLTTHAGATVREPEYDAWERAIQVAYDDWRHSLCSDCGQPLQESLLDEKVPPDQRHRYRASFTQCRACEVLELSMAKQAEVDKDKKVGGLPAPTHHRHWRVDRI
;
A
#
# COMPACT_ATOMS: atom_id res chain seq x y z
N MET A 1 -25.99 29.15 -19.99
CA MET A 1 -25.41 28.37 -18.88
C MET A 1 -26.03 26.97 -18.89
N ALA A 2 -25.35 26.00 -19.49
CA ALA A 2 -25.86 24.63 -19.61
C ALA A 2 -25.50 23.83 -18.35
N GLN A 3 -26.51 23.29 -17.67
CA GLN A 3 -26.36 22.38 -16.55
C GLN A 3 -25.64 21.11 -17.02
N ARG A 4 -24.50 20.80 -16.39
CA ARG A 4 -23.76 19.55 -16.59
C ARG A 4 -24.62 18.41 -16.04
N PRO A 5 -25.01 17.39 -16.83
CA PRO A 5 -25.71 16.25 -16.31
C PRO A 5 -24.80 15.52 -15.30
N GLY A 6 -25.35 15.32 -14.10
CA GLY A 6 -24.66 14.74 -12.95
C GLY A 6 -24.05 13.38 -13.26
N ALA A 7 -22.83 13.18 -12.76
CA ALA A 7 -22.08 11.94 -12.84
C ALA A 7 -22.82 10.78 -12.15
N SER A 8 -23.67 10.06 -12.89
CA SER A 8 -24.33 8.82 -12.43
C SER A 8 -23.50 7.56 -12.70
N TRP A 9 -22.33 7.67 -13.33
CA TRP A 9 -21.44 6.54 -13.64
C TRP A 9 -20.78 5.88 -12.40
N ARG A 10 -20.91 6.46 -11.20
CA ARG A 10 -20.32 5.93 -9.94
C ARG A 10 -21.00 4.65 -9.41
N ARG A 11 -21.97 4.08 -10.13
CA ARG A 11 -22.82 2.98 -9.64
C ARG A 11 -22.97 1.78 -10.58
N ALA A 12 -22.09 1.61 -11.58
CA ALA A 12 -21.85 0.28 -12.14
C ALA A 12 -20.98 -0.51 -11.13
N GLY A 13 -21.57 -0.74 -9.95
CA GLY A 13 -20.89 -1.34 -8.82
C GLY A 13 -20.67 -2.80 -9.10
N PHE A 14 -19.42 -3.22 -9.08
CA PHE A 14 -19.07 -4.60 -8.85
C PHE A 14 -18.88 -4.74 -7.33
N PRO A 15 -19.93 -4.95 -6.51
CA PRO A 15 -19.81 -5.02 -5.05
C PRO A 15 -18.79 -6.07 -4.62
N TYR A 16 -18.70 -7.17 -5.39
CA TYR A 16 -17.75 -8.25 -5.20
C TYR A 16 -16.28 -7.83 -5.38
N VAL A 17 -15.97 -6.79 -6.17
CA VAL A 17 -14.57 -6.37 -6.41
C VAL A 17 -13.89 -5.91 -5.13
N ARG A 18 -14.62 -5.29 -4.21
CA ARG A 18 -14.07 -4.90 -2.90
C ARG A 18 -13.64 -6.11 -2.10
N GLU A 19 -14.44 -7.17 -2.10
CA GLU A 19 -14.13 -8.41 -1.39
C GLU A 19 -12.91 -9.11 -2.02
N VAL A 20 -12.84 -9.17 -3.34
CA VAL A 20 -11.68 -9.73 -4.06
C VAL A 20 -10.39 -9.00 -3.72
N VAL A 21 -10.40 -7.67 -3.81
CA VAL A 21 -9.22 -6.84 -3.52
C VAL A 21 -8.82 -6.94 -2.05
N ALA A 22 -9.78 -7.03 -1.13
CA ALA A 22 -9.50 -7.20 0.29
C ALA A 22 -8.90 -8.59 0.61
N ALA A 23 -9.36 -9.64 -0.05
CA ALA A 23 -8.95 -11.01 0.18
C ALA A 23 -7.59 -11.38 -0.44
N ASP A 24 -7.27 -10.82 -1.61
CA ASP A 24 -6.10 -11.24 -2.40
C ASP A 24 -4.89 -10.30 -2.18
N ALA A 25 -3.88 -10.79 -1.44
CA ALA A 25 -2.64 -10.05 -1.19
C ALA A 25 -1.77 -9.88 -2.45
N THR A 26 -1.76 -10.88 -3.34
CA THR A 26 -0.96 -10.84 -4.57
C THR A 26 -1.53 -9.80 -5.53
N LEU A 27 -2.85 -9.80 -5.71
CA LEU A 27 -3.54 -8.80 -6.52
C LEU A 27 -3.21 -7.37 -6.04
N ARG A 28 -3.18 -7.14 -4.73
CA ARG A 28 -2.82 -5.82 -4.17
C ARG A 28 -1.38 -5.42 -4.49
N ALA A 29 -0.44 -6.35 -4.40
CA ALA A 29 0.96 -6.11 -4.75
C ALA A 29 1.12 -5.81 -6.25
N ASP A 30 0.40 -6.53 -7.10
CA ASP A 30 0.41 -6.31 -8.55
C ASP A 30 -0.20 -4.96 -8.92
N ILE A 31 -1.32 -4.57 -8.28
CA ILE A 31 -1.92 -3.24 -8.47
C ILE A 31 -0.96 -2.14 -8.05
N GLU A 32 -0.28 -2.29 -6.91
CA GLU A 32 0.70 -1.31 -6.42
C GLU A 32 1.88 -1.18 -7.38
N THR A 33 2.38 -2.30 -7.90
CA THR A 33 3.47 -2.31 -8.89
C THR A 33 3.04 -1.69 -10.22
N ALA A 34 1.86 -2.04 -10.74
CA ALA A 34 1.32 -1.48 -11.97
C ALA A 34 1.13 0.05 -11.85
N ARG A 35 0.64 0.53 -10.69
CA ARG A 35 0.53 1.96 -10.39
C ARG A 35 1.89 2.66 -10.35
N ALA A 36 2.89 2.05 -9.71
CA ALA A 36 4.24 2.61 -9.65
C ALA A 36 4.88 2.75 -11.04
N LEU A 37 4.51 1.87 -11.97
CA LEU A 37 4.94 1.90 -13.37
C LEU A 37 4.07 2.80 -14.27
N GLY A 38 2.95 3.31 -13.76
CA GLY A 38 2.03 4.17 -14.53
C GLY A 38 1.27 3.44 -15.64
N ILE A 39 1.04 2.12 -15.49
CA ILE A 39 0.34 1.27 -16.47
C ILE A 39 -0.90 0.60 -15.85
N SER A 40 -1.79 0.04 -16.68
CA SER A 40 -2.91 -0.75 -16.17
C SER A 40 -2.49 -2.12 -15.64
N LEU A 41 -3.32 -2.73 -14.79
CA LEU A 41 -3.05 -4.05 -14.23
C LEU A 41 -3.04 -5.10 -15.36
N ARG A 42 -3.96 -5.00 -16.32
CA ARG A 42 -3.98 -5.84 -17.51
C ARG A 42 -2.66 -5.76 -18.26
N ARG A 43 -2.15 -4.55 -18.46
CA ARG A 43 -0.87 -4.34 -19.15
C ARG A 43 0.32 -4.89 -18.38
N PHE A 44 0.32 -4.70 -17.06
CA PHE A 44 1.30 -5.33 -16.17
C PHE A 44 1.27 -6.86 -16.28
N LEU A 45 0.09 -7.46 -16.46
CA LEU A 45 -0.12 -8.89 -16.67
C LEU A 45 0.09 -9.35 -18.13
N GLY A 46 0.68 -8.51 -18.98
CA GLY A 46 1.09 -8.88 -20.35
C GLY A 46 0.03 -8.71 -21.43
N TRP A 47 -1.10 -8.06 -21.13
CA TRP A 47 -2.06 -7.67 -22.17
C TRP A 47 -1.63 -6.39 -22.90
N GLU A 48 -1.82 -6.33 -24.23
CA GLU A 48 -1.56 -5.14 -25.03
C GLU A 48 -2.82 -4.71 -25.81
N PRO A 49 -3.10 -3.39 -25.91
CA PRO A 49 -4.30 -2.86 -26.57
C PRO A 49 -4.32 -3.14 -28.06
N ARG A 50 -5.43 -3.70 -28.52
CA ARG A 50 -5.68 -3.95 -29.94
C ARG A 50 -6.23 -2.70 -30.61
N THR A 51 -5.88 -2.56 -31.89
CA THR A 51 -6.45 -1.54 -32.77
C THR A 51 -7.47 -2.20 -33.69
N LEU A 52 -8.72 -1.76 -33.63
CA LEU A 52 -9.81 -2.30 -34.43
C LEU A 52 -10.24 -1.26 -35.46
N THR A 53 -10.24 -1.66 -36.74
CA THR A 53 -10.79 -0.85 -37.82
C THR A 53 -12.22 -1.31 -38.08
N THR A 54 -13.18 -0.43 -37.84
CA THR A 54 -14.59 -0.69 -38.11
C THR A 54 -14.90 -0.69 -39.60
N HIS A 55 -16.01 -1.32 -40.00
CA HIS A 55 -16.47 -1.31 -41.40
C HIS A 55 -16.72 0.10 -41.97
N ALA A 56 -16.99 1.09 -41.11
CA ALA A 56 -17.15 2.49 -41.50
C ALA A 56 -15.81 3.26 -41.63
N GLY A 57 -14.67 2.58 -41.52
CA GLY A 57 -13.33 3.19 -41.63
C GLY A 57 -12.84 3.88 -40.35
N ALA A 58 -13.62 3.90 -39.27
CA ALA A 58 -13.16 4.43 -37.99
C ALA A 58 -12.21 3.43 -37.31
N THR A 59 -11.04 3.90 -36.88
CA THR A 59 -10.07 3.15 -36.09
C THR A 59 -10.29 3.43 -34.60
N VAL A 60 -10.58 2.39 -33.82
CA VAL A 60 -10.80 2.47 -32.37
C VAL A 60 -9.74 1.63 -31.68
N ARG A 61 -9.04 2.22 -30.71
CA ARG A 61 -8.10 1.50 -29.84
C ARG A 61 -8.86 0.99 -28.62
N GLU A 62 -8.62 -0.26 -28.25
CA GLU A 62 -9.17 -0.83 -27.02
C GLU A 62 -8.73 0.04 -25.81
N PRO A 63 -9.66 0.52 -24.96
CA PRO A 63 -9.31 1.31 -23.80
C PRO A 63 -8.36 0.57 -22.88
N GLU A 64 -7.27 1.23 -22.45
CA GLU A 64 -6.30 0.62 -21.54
C GLU A 64 -6.94 0.29 -20.19
N TYR A 65 -7.80 1.17 -19.67
CA TYR A 65 -8.59 0.94 -18.46
C TYR A 65 -10.05 0.69 -18.83
N ASP A 66 -10.49 -0.54 -18.72
CA ASP A 66 -11.90 -0.89 -18.89
C ASP A 66 -12.74 -0.59 -17.63
N ALA A 67 -14.02 -0.95 -17.64
CA ALA A 67 -14.90 -0.74 -16.49
C ALA A 67 -14.49 -1.55 -15.26
N TRP A 68 -13.94 -2.75 -15.45
CA TRP A 68 -13.49 -3.64 -14.40
C TRP A 68 -12.21 -3.13 -13.75
N GLU A 69 -11.23 -2.71 -14.55
CA GLU A 69 -10.00 -2.12 -14.03
C GLU A 69 -10.26 -0.85 -13.25
N ARG A 70 -11.13 0.04 -13.74
CA ARG A 70 -11.55 1.22 -12.96
C ARG A 70 -12.18 0.82 -11.62
N ALA A 71 -12.99 -0.24 -11.60
CA ALA A 71 -13.59 -0.72 -10.36
C ALA A 71 -12.55 -1.30 -9.39
N ILE A 72 -11.56 -2.04 -9.89
CA ILE A 72 -10.43 -2.54 -9.08
C ILE A 72 -9.62 -1.39 -8.49
N GLN A 73 -9.32 -0.37 -9.29
CA GLN A 73 -8.55 0.78 -8.81
C GLN A 73 -9.28 1.51 -7.68
N VAL A 74 -10.58 1.75 -7.84
CA VAL A 74 -11.42 2.35 -6.78
C VAL A 74 -11.47 1.46 -5.54
N ALA A 75 -11.66 0.14 -5.70
CA ALA A 75 -11.71 -0.78 -4.57
C ALA A 75 -10.37 -0.89 -3.81
N TYR A 76 -9.25 -0.83 -4.53
CA TYR A 76 -7.92 -0.77 -3.92
C TYR A 76 -7.72 0.50 -3.13
N ASP A 77 -8.17 1.64 -3.65
CA ASP A 77 -8.14 2.90 -2.91
C ASP A 77 -9.02 2.84 -1.66
N ASP A 78 -10.26 2.37 -1.78
CA ASP A 78 -11.18 2.21 -0.63
C ASP A 78 -10.55 1.31 0.45
N TRP A 79 -9.96 0.17 0.04
CA TRP A 79 -9.25 -0.73 0.94
C TRP A 79 -8.06 -0.04 1.63
N ARG A 80 -7.20 0.65 0.88
CA ARG A 80 -6.02 1.35 1.42
C ARG A 80 -6.41 2.44 2.40
N HIS A 81 -7.49 3.19 2.13
CA HIS A 81 -8.03 4.21 3.05
C HIS A 81 -8.69 3.62 4.30
N SER A 82 -9.09 2.34 4.27
CA SER A 82 -9.62 1.64 5.45
C SER A 82 -8.54 1.20 6.45
N LEU A 83 -7.26 1.33 6.08
CA LEU A 83 -6.11 0.98 6.91
C LEU A 83 -5.48 2.22 7.54
N CYS A 84 -4.87 2.03 8.72
CA CYS A 84 -4.03 3.04 9.35
C CYS A 84 -2.77 3.27 8.50
N SER A 85 -2.45 4.54 8.21
CA SER A 85 -1.28 4.94 7.40
C SER A 85 0.06 4.51 8.01
N ASP A 86 0.11 4.39 9.35
CA ASP A 86 1.36 4.20 10.07
C ASP A 86 1.62 2.72 10.36
N CYS A 87 0.59 1.99 10.80
CA CYS A 87 0.72 0.59 11.23
C CYS A 87 0.05 -0.42 10.30
N GLY A 88 -0.70 0.02 9.27
CA GLY A 88 -1.36 -0.84 8.30
C GLY A 88 -2.54 -1.66 8.83
N GLN A 89 -2.95 -1.46 10.09
CA GLN A 89 -4.08 -2.17 10.70
C GLN A 89 -5.42 -1.58 10.25
N PRO A 90 -6.51 -2.38 10.17
CA PRO A 90 -7.84 -1.87 9.85
C PRO A 90 -8.27 -0.79 10.84
N LEU A 91 -8.67 0.39 10.35
CA LEU A 91 -9.07 1.52 11.20
C LEU A 91 -10.28 1.19 12.06
N GLN A 92 -11.23 0.42 11.53
CA GLN A 92 -12.43 0.01 12.27
C GLN A 92 -12.12 -0.84 13.52
N GLU A 93 -10.97 -1.50 13.55
CA GLU A 93 -10.55 -2.36 14.66
C GLU A 93 -9.51 -1.70 15.56
N SER A 94 -8.61 -0.91 14.97
CA SER A 94 -7.43 -0.36 15.66
C SER A 94 -7.68 0.99 16.33
N LEU A 95 -8.75 1.70 15.97
CA LEU A 95 -9.13 2.92 16.66
C LEU A 95 -9.68 2.60 18.05
N LEU A 96 -9.28 3.41 19.04
CA LEU A 96 -9.75 3.27 20.41
C LEU A 96 -11.26 3.58 20.48
N ASP A 97 -12.07 2.59 20.82
CA ASP A 97 -13.45 2.79 21.23
C ASP A 97 -13.54 2.75 22.77
N GLU A 98 -13.82 3.90 23.38
CA GLU A 98 -13.96 4.03 24.84
C GLU A 98 -15.15 3.23 25.38
N LYS A 99 -16.16 2.95 24.54
CA LYS A 99 -17.36 2.19 24.94
C LYS A 99 -17.07 0.70 25.09
N VAL A 100 -16.00 0.21 24.47
CA VAL A 100 -15.60 -1.20 24.58
C VAL A 100 -14.78 -1.39 25.86
N PRO A 101 -15.22 -2.28 26.78
CA PRO A 101 -14.48 -2.60 28.00
C PRO A 101 -13.06 -3.10 27.69
N PRO A 102 -12.04 -2.78 28.52
CA PRO A 102 -10.63 -3.12 28.24
C PRO A 102 -10.36 -4.61 27.99
N ASP A 103 -11.14 -5.49 28.60
CA ASP A 103 -11.08 -6.94 28.46
C ASP A 103 -11.55 -7.45 27.09
N GLN A 104 -12.38 -6.66 26.38
CA GLN A 104 -12.93 -7.00 25.06
C GLN A 104 -12.18 -6.31 23.91
N ARG A 105 -11.22 -5.43 24.23
CA ARG A 105 -10.42 -4.73 23.22
C ARG A 105 -9.45 -5.69 22.53
N HIS A 106 -9.22 -5.46 21.25
CA HIS A 106 -8.17 -6.16 20.51
C HIS A 106 -6.81 -5.88 21.12
N ARG A 107 -6.02 -6.94 21.29
CA ARG A 107 -4.65 -6.85 21.80
C ARG A 107 -3.69 -6.80 20.63
N TYR A 108 -2.68 -5.97 20.76
CA TYR A 108 -1.67 -5.77 19.72
C TYR A 108 -0.28 -6.00 20.31
N ARG A 109 0.60 -6.59 19.51
CA ARG A 109 2.03 -6.78 19.80
C ARG A 109 2.84 -5.95 18.82
N ALA A 110 3.67 -5.06 19.33
CA ALA A 110 4.72 -4.43 18.53
C ALA A 110 5.92 -5.38 18.43
N SER A 111 6.36 -5.63 17.20
CA SER A 111 7.57 -6.39 16.87
C SER A 111 8.42 -5.61 15.88
N PHE A 112 9.70 -5.97 15.73
CA PHE A 112 10.54 -5.39 14.69
C PHE A 112 11.48 -6.43 14.10
N THR A 113 11.82 -6.24 12.83
CA THR A 113 12.90 -6.96 12.15
C THR A 113 14.05 -6.00 11.91
N GLN A 114 15.27 -6.40 12.31
CA GLN A 114 16.48 -5.62 12.11
C GLN A 114 17.40 -6.30 11.10
N CYS A 115 17.98 -5.52 10.19
CA CYS A 115 19.01 -6.01 9.29
C CYS A 115 20.25 -6.45 10.09
N ARG A 116 20.70 -7.69 9.89
CA ARG A 116 21.86 -8.25 10.59
C ARG A 116 23.15 -7.46 10.34
N ALA A 117 23.34 -6.94 9.13
CA ALA A 117 24.49 -6.10 8.82
C ALA A 117 24.46 -4.79 9.61
N CYS A 118 23.29 -4.17 9.75
CA CYS A 118 23.11 -2.96 10.54
C CYS A 118 23.28 -3.21 12.03
N GLU A 119 22.83 -4.36 12.55
CA GLU A 119 23.08 -4.75 13.94
C GLU A 119 24.59 -4.86 14.22
N VAL A 120 25.34 -5.52 13.34
CA VAL A 120 26.81 -5.63 13.49
C VAL A 120 27.48 -4.26 13.38
N LEU A 121 27.00 -3.39 12.50
CA LEU A 121 27.51 -2.01 12.38
C LEU A 121 27.25 -1.23 13.67
N GLU A 122 26.05 -1.30 14.24
CA GLU A 122 25.69 -0.65 15.52
C GLU A 122 26.59 -1.15 16.65
N LEU A 123 26.82 -2.47 16.75
CA LEU A 123 27.72 -3.05 17.75
C LEU A 123 29.17 -2.60 17.55
N SER A 124 29.66 -2.55 16.31
CA SER A 124 31.01 -2.08 16.00
C SER A 124 31.18 -0.59 16.29
N MET A 125 30.18 0.24 15.97
CA MET A 125 30.17 1.67 16.30
C MET A 125 30.12 1.90 17.81
N ALA A 126 29.30 1.13 18.55
CA ALA A 126 29.26 1.23 20.00
C ALA A 126 30.63 0.92 20.61
N LYS A 127 31.32 -0.12 20.12
CA LYS A 127 32.70 -0.44 20.53
C LYS A 127 33.69 0.65 20.16
N GLN A 128 33.60 1.19 18.95
CA GLN A 128 34.48 2.28 18.50
C GLN A 128 34.24 3.56 19.31
N ALA A 129 32.98 3.88 19.63
CA ALA A 129 32.64 5.02 20.47
C ALA A 129 33.21 4.88 21.90
N GLU A 130 33.25 3.68 22.48
CA GLU A 130 33.95 3.47 23.75
C GLU A 130 35.47 3.72 23.61
N VAL A 131 36.10 3.30 22.51
CA VAL A 131 37.53 3.58 22.24
C VAL A 131 37.77 5.07 21.98
N ASP A 132 36.85 5.73 21.29
CA ASP A 132 36.95 7.15 20.94
C ASP A 132 36.53 8.08 22.09
N LYS A 133 35.81 7.60 23.13
CA LYS A 133 35.63 8.39 24.35
C LYS A 133 36.96 8.80 24.98
N ASP A 134 37.98 7.95 24.85
CA ASP A 134 39.34 8.23 25.31
C ASP A 134 40.08 9.25 24.40
N LYS A 135 39.57 9.49 23.19
CA LYS A 135 40.14 10.41 22.20
C LYS A 135 39.06 11.40 21.79
N LYS A 136 38.99 12.60 22.40
CA LYS A 136 38.03 13.69 22.08
C LYS A 136 37.94 13.99 20.56
N VAL A 137 37.18 13.18 19.82
CA VAL A 137 36.96 13.31 18.39
C VAL A 137 35.45 13.36 18.21
N GLY A 138 34.95 14.56 17.92
CA GLY A 138 33.54 14.81 17.68
C GLY A 138 33.11 14.25 16.33
N GLY A 139 32.71 12.98 16.30
CA GLY A 139 32.01 12.39 15.17
C GLY A 139 30.49 12.49 15.33
N LEU A 140 29.79 13.00 14.32
CA LEU A 140 28.34 12.91 14.24
C LEU A 140 27.93 11.45 14.00
N PRO A 141 26.89 10.92 14.66
CA PRO A 141 26.41 9.57 14.39
C PRO A 141 25.75 9.52 13.01
N ALA A 142 26.17 8.56 12.17
CA ALA A 142 25.46 8.21 10.95
C ALA A 142 24.14 7.50 11.31
N PRO A 143 23.03 7.74 10.58
CA PRO A 143 21.75 7.11 10.88
C PRO A 143 21.79 5.62 10.55
N THR A 144 21.61 4.73 11.54
CA THR A 144 21.66 3.27 11.38
C THR A 144 20.30 2.58 11.51
N HIS A 145 19.20 3.27 11.21
CA HIS A 145 17.87 2.74 11.52
C HIS A 145 17.23 1.93 10.37
N HIS A 146 17.81 0.78 10.04
CA HIS A 146 17.09 -0.24 9.25
C HIS A 146 16.36 -1.21 10.20
N ARG A 147 15.40 -0.67 10.97
CA ARG A 147 14.43 -1.45 11.75
C ARG A 147 13.07 -1.31 11.10
N HIS A 148 12.50 -2.43 10.68
CA HIS A 148 11.14 -2.47 10.18
C HIS A 148 10.23 -2.85 11.34
N TRP A 149 9.51 -1.86 11.85
CA TRP A 149 8.50 -2.06 12.88
C TRP A 149 7.24 -2.67 12.27
N ARG A 150 6.62 -3.56 13.04
CA ARG A 150 5.35 -4.21 12.72
C ARG A 150 4.49 -4.24 13.96
N VAL A 151 3.18 -4.07 13.76
CA VAL A 151 2.19 -4.29 14.80
C VAL A 151 1.30 -5.44 14.35
N ASP A 152 1.22 -6.50 15.14
CA ASP A 152 0.41 -7.67 14.88
C ASP A 152 -0.71 -7.79 15.94
N ARG A 153 -1.89 -8.27 15.54
CA ARG A 153 -2.99 -8.57 16.46
C ARG A 153 -2.74 -9.93 17.14
N ILE A 154 -3.03 -10.01 18.44
CA ILE A 154 -2.87 -11.23 19.28
C ILE A 154 -4.23 -11.85 19.57
#